data_AF-A0A0M9CHN5-F1
#
_entry.id   AF-A0A0M9CHN5-F1
#
_cell.length_a   1.000
_cell.length_b   1.000
_cell.length_c   1.000
_cell.angle_alpha   90.00
_cell.angle_beta   90.00
_cell.angle_gamma   90.00
#
_symmetry.space_group_name_H-M   'P 1'
#
loop_
_entity.id
_entity.type
_entity.pdbx_description
1 polymer ?
#
loop_
_entity_poly.entity_id
_entity_poly.type
_entity_poly.pdbx_seq_one_letter_code
_entity_poly.pdbx_strand_id
1 'polypeptide(L)'
;MQQDIRDKFKNYKEENVELSKNHSIKFEALLQQELHQNKPKKNYIKWLSVAASVMLLVSIGIQFYPNKTSEPIITKNDNDTTTKQITLGNISPEFNTIETYYTNSINLEISQLDLSDENKELVDSYLLKIAELTKEYKNLTQELNTKGVNDATIDALIRNLQLRLQLLQRLKKQLNEFKNLNTKQNELQII
;
A
#
# COMPACT_ATOMS: atom_id res chain seq x y z
N MET A 1 -75.76 13.42 27.62
CA MET A 1 -76.88 12.66 26.99
C MET A 1 -76.27 11.64 26.05
N GLN A 2 -76.51 10.34 26.24
CA GLN A 2 -76.05 9.28 25.34
C GLN A 2 -76.98 9.23 24.12
N GLN A 3 -76.43 9.34 22.91
CA GLN A 3 -77.22 9.18 21.68
C GLN A 3 -77.41 7.69 21.41
N ASP A 4 -78.66 7.22 21.34
CA ASP A 4 -78.98 5.84 20.97
C ASP A 4 -78.62 5.62 19.49
N ILE A 5 -77.76 4.63 19.22
CA ILE A 5 -77.34 4.24 17.88
C ILE A 5 -78.53 3.84 16.99
N ARG A 6 -79.64 3.37 17.57
CA ARG A 6 -80.86 3.03 16.84
C ARG A 6 -81.48 4.25 16.16
N ASP A 7 -81.40 5.42 16.77
CA ASP A 7 -81.93 6.65 16.16
C ASP A 7 -81.10 7.12 14.96
N LYS A 8 -79.81 6.77 14.90
CA LYS A 8 -78.95 7.07 13.73
C LYS A 8 -79.28 6.19 12.52
N PHE A 9 -79.79 4.98 12.73
CA PHE A 9 -80.18 4.06 11.66
C PHE A 9 -81.62 4.26 11.16
N LYS A 10 -82.49 4.94 11.91
CA LYS A 10 -83.90 5.17 11.50
C LYS A 10 -84.04 5.90 10.16
N ASN A 11 -83.07 6.73 9.78
CA ASN A 11 -83.04 7.46 8.50
C ASN A 11 -81.95 6.93 7.54
N TYR A 12 -81.33 5.79 7.86
CA TYR A 12 -80.32 5.20 6.99
C TYR A 12 -81.00 4.55 5.78
N LYS A 13 -80.73 5.07 4.59
CA LYS A 13 -81.08 4.40 3.34
C LYS A 13 -79.88 3.55 2.94
N GLU A 14 -80.13 2.26 2.72
CA GLU A 14 -79.14 1.38 2.10
C GLU A 14 -78.84 1.90 0.70
N GLU A 15 -77.67 2.52 0.55
CA GLU A 15 -77.13 2.85 -0.74
C GLU A 15 -76.65 1.52 -1.36
N ASN A 16 -77.16 1.16 -2.54
CA ASN A 16 -76.71 -0.02 -3.27
C ASN A 16 -75.30 0.25 -3.81
N VAL A 17 -74.31 0.16 -2.91
CA VAL A 17 -72.91 0.31 -3.26
C VAL A 17 -72.41 -1.06 -3.68
N GLU A 18 -72.34 -1.28 -5.00
CA GLU A 18 -71.70 -2.46 -5.55
C GLU A 18 -70.21 -2.42 -5.23
N LEU A 19 -69.67 -3.56 -4.80
CA LEU A 19 -68.23 -3.73 -4.62
C LEU A 19 -67.52 -3.42 -5.94
N SER A 20 -66.36 -2.74 -5.87
CA SER A 20 -65.58 -2.48 -7.07
C SER A 20 -65.25 -3.80 -7.78
N LYS A 21 -65.29 -3.81 -9.11
CA LYS A 21 -65.06 -5.02 -9.92
C LYS A 21 -63.74 -5.74 -9.59
N ASN A 22 -62.76 -5.01 -9.04
CA ASN A 22 -61.41 -5.49 -8.73
C ASN A 22 -61.21 -5.86 -7.24
N HIS A 23 -62.27 -5.87 -6.43
CA HIS A 23 -62.18 -6.14 -5.00
C HIS A 23 -61.62 -7.55 -4.71
N SER A 24 -62.10 -8.57 -5.43
CA SER A 24 -61.62 -9.96 -5.29
C SER A 24 -60.13 -10.07 -5.59
N ILE A 25 -59.67 -9.40 -6.65
CA ILE A 25 -58.29 -9.44 -7.11
C ILE A 25 -57.37 -8.75 -6.09
N LYS A 26 -57.83 -7.61 -5.57
CA LYS A 26 -57.11 -6.87 -4.52
C LYS A 26 -57.02 -7.69 -3.23
N PHE A 27 -58.10 -8.39 -2.86
CA PHE A 27 -58.12 -9.27 -1.70
C PHE A 27 -57.19 -10.47 -1.88
N GLU A 28 -57.20 -11.12 -3.05
CA GLU A 28 -56.32 -12.24 -3.36
C GLU A 28 -54.84 -11.84 -3.30
N ALA A 29 -54.48 -10.68 -3.85
CA ALA A 29 -53.12 -10.16 -3.79
C ALA A 29 -52.64 -9.93 -2.35
N LEU A 30 -53.49 -9.36 -1.49
CA LEU A 30 -53.20 -9.17 -0.07
C LEU A 30 -53.10 -10.51 0.67
N LEU A 31 -53.96 -11.48 0.33
CA LEU A 31 -53.96 -12.80 0.94
C LEU A 31 -52.69 -13.60 0.60
N GLN A 32 -52.27 -13.57 -0.68
CA GLN A 32 -51.04 -14.21 -1.13
C GLN A 32 -49.79 -13.61 -0.48
N GLN A 33 -49.79 -12.30 -0.24
CA GLN A 33 -48.71 -11.60 0.44
C GLN A 33 -48.55 -12.06 1.91
N GLU A 34 -49.65 -12.32 2.60
CA GLU A 34 -49.64 -12.67 4.03
C GLU A 34 -49.44 -14.18 4.28
N LEU A 35 -49.88 -15.06 3.36
CA LEU A 35 -49.84 -16.51 3.60
C LEU A 35 -48.45 -17.14 3.40
N HIS A 36 -47.55 -16.58 2.58
CA HIS A 36 -46.27 -17.25 2.24
C HIS A 36 -45.05 -16.31 2.30
N GLN A 37 -44.53 -16.03 3.51
CA GLN A 37 -43.19 -15.45 3.67
C GLN A 37 -42.13 -16.52 3.98
N ASN A 38 -41.88 -17.44 3.04
CA ASN A 38 -40.59 -18.14 3.01
C ASN A 38 -39.57 -17.27 2.26
N LYS A 39 -39.06 -16.24 2.94
CA LYS A 39 -37.93 -15.47 2.39
C LYS A 39 -36.76 -16.42 2.20
N PRO A 40 -36.17 -16.55 0.99
CA PRO A 40 -35.00 -17.37 0.81
C PRO A 40 -33.88 -16.82 1.71
N LYS A 41 -33.42 -17.63 2.67
CA LYS A 41 -32.24 -17.28 3.46
C LYS A 41 -31.09 -17.11 2.47
N LYS A 42 -30.56 -15.89 2.37
CA LYS A 42 -29.42 -15.58 1.52
C LYS A 42 -28.24 -16.43 2.01
N ASN A 43 -27.78 -17.36 1.19
CA ASN A 43 -26.76 -18.35 1.52
C ASN A 43 -25.35 -17.72 1.55
N TYR A 44 -25.09 -16.86 2.54
CA TYR A 44 -23.77 -16.24 2.77
C TYR A 44 -22.64 -17.28 2.95
N ILE A 45 -22.99 -18.50 3.38
CA ILE A 45 -22.07 -19.62 3.58
C ILE A 45 -21.41 -20.05 2.26
N LYS A 46 -22.13 -20.00 1.12
CA LYS A 46 -21.56 -20.37 -0.19
C LYS A 46 -20.53 -19.36 -0.68
N TRP A 47 -20.66 -18.10 -0.31
CA TRP A 47 -19.69 -17.06 -0.67
C TRP A 47 -18.42 -17.16 0.20
N LEU A 48 -18.60 -17.50 1.49
CA LEU A 48 -17.49 -17.75 2.40
C LEU A 48 -16.66 -18.99 2.00
N SER A 49 -17.30 -20.05 1.53
CA SER A 49 -16.58 -21.26 1.08
C SER A 49 -15.73 -21.00 -0.17
N VAL A 50 -16.20 -20.14 -1.07
CA VAL A 50 -15.41 -19.73 -2.26
C VAL A 50 -14.20 -18.91 -1.83
N ALA A 51 -14.38 -17.92 -0.95
CA ALA A 51 -13.27 -17.11 -0.45
C ALA A 51 -12.19 -17.95 0.26
N ALA A 52 -12.60 -18.93 1.08
CA ALA A 52 -11.68 -19.84 1.76
C ALA A 52 -10.85 -20.69 0.78
N SER A 53 -11.47 -21.20 -0.30
CA SER A 53 -10.75 -21.98 -1.31
C SER A 53 -9.71 -21.14 -2.08
N VAL A 54 -10.03 -19.88 -2.37
CA VAL A 54 -9.11 -18.95 -3.04
C VAL A 54 -7.93 -18.61 -2.13
N MET A 55 -8.16 -18.34 -0.84
CA MET A 55 -7.06 -18.09 0.10
C MET A 55 -6.13 -19.30 0.26
N LEU A 56 -6.67 -20.51 0.27
CA LEU A 56 -5.88 -21.73 0.38
C LEU A 56 -4.99 -21.94 -0.85
N LEU A 57 -5.54 -21.72 -2.06
CA LEU A 57 -4.76 -21.79 -3.30
C LEU A 57 -3.70 -20.70 -3.39
N VAL A 58 -3.99 -19.47 -2.95
CA VAL A 58 -3.02 -18.37 -2.89
C VAL A 58 -1.90 -18.69 -1.90
N SER A 59 -2.23 -19.25 -0.74
CA SER A 59 -1.24 -19.64 0.27
C SER A 59 -0.28 -20.72 -0.25
N ILE A 60 -0.81 -21.75 -0.92
CA ILE A 60 0.02 -22.78 -1.57
C ILE A 60 0.82 -22.17 -2.73
N GLY A 61 0.19 -21.31 -3.53
CA GLY A 61 0.83 -20.60 -4.64
C GLY A 61 2.04 -19.79 -4.18
N ILE A 62 1.92 -19.01 -3.09
CA ILE A 62 3.02 -18.26 -2.49
C ILE A 62 4.13 -19.20 -1.98
N GLN A 63 3.77 -20.34 -1.39
CA GLN A 63 4.75 -21.30 -0.84
C GLN A 63 5.60 -21.99 -1.92
N PHE A 64 5.03 -22.24 -3.11
CA PHE A 64 5.75 -22.84 -4.23
C PHE A 64 6.27 -21.81 -5.25
N TYR A 65 5.97 -20.52 -5.06
CA TYR A 65 6.50 -19.45 -5.90
C TYR A 65 7.96 -19.19 -5.51
N PRO A 66 8.93 -19.32 -6.42
CA PRO A 66 10.35 -19.14 -6.12
C PRO A 66 10.67 -17.64 -5.95
N ASN A 67 10.40 -17.09 -4.77
CA ASN A 67 10.76 -15.72 -4.42
C ASN A 67 12.15 -15.67 -3.77
N LYS A 68 13.05 -14.89 -4.39
CA LYS A 68 14.36 -14.47 -3.82
C LYS A 68 14.24 -13.33 -2.79
N THR A 69 13.09 -13.17 -2.17
CA THR A 69 12.84 -12.08 -1.22
C THR A 69 11.85 -12.54 -0.17
N SER A 70 12.36 -12.92 0.99
CA SER A 70 11.57 -13.24 2.17
C SER A 70 11.62 -12.04 3.11
N GLU A 71 10.53 -11.28 3.21
CA GLU A 71 10.25 -10.51 4.43
C GLU A 71 9.36 -11.39 5.31
N PRO A 72 9.75 -11.69 6.57
CA PRO A 72 8.90 -12.48 7.44
C PRO A 72 7.91 -11.59 8.17
N ILE A 73 6.67 -12.08 8.19
CA ILE A 73 5.59 -11.67 9.08
C ILE A 73 6.06 -11.77 10.53
N ILE A 74 5.76 -10.73 11.31
CA ILE A 74 6.12 -10.60 12.72
C ILE A 74 5.51 -11.75 13.53
N THR A 75 6.35 -12.71 13.90
CA THR A 75 6.19 -13.53 15.10
C THR A 75 7.43 -13.34 15.95
N LYS A 76 7.30 -12.62 17.06
CA LYS A 76 8.31 -12.56 18.11
C LYS A 76 8.43 -13.94 18.74
N ASN A 77 9.36 -14.73 18.21
CA ASN A 77 9.96 -15.85 18.91
C ASN A 77 11.44 -15.54 19.01
N ASP A 78 11.84 -15.02 20.18
CA ASP A 78 13.24 -14.97 20.60
C ASP A 78 13.74 -16.42 20.71
N ASN A 79 14.31 -16.95 19.62
CA ASN A 79 15.26 -18.07 19.56
C ASN A 79 15.63 -18.33 18.09
N ASP A 80 15.90 -17.27 17.32
CA ASP A 80 16.49 -17.46 16.01
C ASP A 80 18.00 -17.28 16.15
N THR A 81 18.73 -18.38 15.94
CA THR A 81 20.15 -18.36 15.62
C THR A 81 20.34 -17.79 14.22
N THR A 82 19.77 -16.60 13.95
CA THR A 82 20.12 -15.79 12.81
C THR A 82 21.57 -15.41 13.03
N THR A 83 22.47 -15.97 12.25
CA THR A 83 23.88 -15.58 12.21
C THR A 83 23.95 -14.07 12.21
N LYS A 84 24.40 -13.48 13.33
CA LYS A 84 24.37 -12.03 13.56
C LYS A 84 25.25 -11.39 12.49
N GLN A 85 24.64 -10.91 11.41
CA GLN A 85 25.37 -10.35 10.29
C GLN A 85 26.13 -9.11 10.77
N ILE A 86 27.45 -9.14 10.63
CA ILE A 86 28.34 -8.04 10.94
C ILE A 86 28.15 -7.00 9.83
N THR A 87 27.50 -5.90 10.17
CA THR A 87 27.46 -4.67 9.36
C THR A 87 28.51 -3.70 9.87
N LEU A 88 28.80 -2.64 9.11
CA LEU A 88 29.78 -1.63 9.49
C LEU A 88 29.49 -1.07 10.89
N GLY A 89 28.24 -0.74 11.19
CA GLY A 89 27.83 -0.21 12.50
C GLY A 89 27.85 -1.21 13.64
N ASN A 90 27.87 -2.51 13.36
CA ASN A 90 27.95 -3.52 14.40
C ASN A 90 29.40 -3.78 14.86
N ILE A 91 30.40 -3.18 14.20
CA ILE A 91 31.83 -3.32 14.55
C ILE A 91 32.20 -2.43 15.74
N SER A 92 31.81 -1.15 15.72
CA SER A 92 32.07 -0.20 16.80
C SER A 92 31.04 0.93 16.82
N PRO A 93 30.87 1.63 17.97
CA PRO A 93 30.00 2.81 18.06
C PRO A 93 30.35 3.90 17.04
N GLU A 94 31.64 4.15 16.81
CA GLU A 94 32.12 5.15 15.85
C GLU A 94 31.67 4.78 14.43
N PHE A 95 31.89 3.54 14.00
CA PHE A 95 31.44 3.08 12.68
C PHE A 95 29.92 3.10 12.53
N ASN A 96 29.18 2.85 13.61
CA ASN A 96 27.72 2.97 13.60
C ASN A 96 27.27 4.40 13.33
N THR A 97 27.89 5.38 13.98
CA THR A 97 27.57 6.78 13.74
C THR A 97 27.86 7.20 12.30
N ILE A 98 28.95 6.69 11.72
CA ILE A 98 29.31 6.92 10.31
C ILE A 98 28.26 6.30 9.38
N GLU A 99 27.97 4.99 9.53
CA GLU A 99 27.01 4.28 8.68
C GLU A 99 25.63 4.93 8.75
N THR A 100 25.17 5.25 9.97
CA THR A 100 23.89 5.92 10.21
C THR A 100 23.85 7.31 9.58
N TYR A 101 24.89 8.12 9.77
CA TYR A 101 24.98 9.46 9.20
C TYR A 101 24.84 9.42 7.67
N TYR A 102 25.70 8.67 7.00
CA TYR A 102 25.70 8.62 5.54
C TYR A 102 24.41 8.01 4.99
N THR A 103 23.89 6.94 5.60
CA THR A 103 22.64 6.31 5.14
C THR A 103 21.46 7.28 5.26
N ASN A 104 21.35 8.00 6.38
CA ASN A 104 20.30 8.99 6.57
C ASN A 104 20.45 10.17 5.59
N SER A 105 21.67 10.66 5.38
CA SER A 105 21.94 11.72 4.41
C SER A 105 21.61 11.31 2.98
N ILE A 106 21.98 10.08 2.57
CA ILE A 106 21.65 9.53 1.25
C ILE A 106 20.13 9.45 1.07
N ASN A 107 19.42 8.89 2.04
CA ASN A 107 17.97 8.75 1.99
C ASN A 107 17.27 10.11 1.94
N LEU A 108 17.77 11.08 2.72
CA LEU A 108 17.25 12.46 2.71
C LEU A 108 17.47 13.12 1.35
N GLU A 109 18.67 13.04 0.79
CA GLU A 109 18.98 13.66 -0.52
C GLU A 109 18.15 13.02 -1.64
N ILE A 110 17.98 11.69 -1.65
CA ILE A 110 17.10 10.99 -2.59
C ILE A 110 15.64 11.48 -2.45
N SER A 111 15.16 11.65 -1.21
CA SER A 111 13.79 12.09 -0.95
C SER A 111 13.53 13.54 -1.38
N GLN A 112 14.57 14.34 -1.53
CA GLN A 112 14.50 15.74 -1.97
C GLN A 112 14.67 15.90 -3.49
N LEU A 113 14.89 14.81 -4.24
CA LEU A 113 15.04 14.88 -5.69
C LEU A 113 13.72 15.27 -6.36
N ASP A 114 13.75 16.38 -7.08
CA ASP A 114 12.63 16.87 -7.89
C ASP A 114 12.69 16.20 -9.27
N LEU A 115 11.74 15.31 -9.54
CA LEU A 115 11.61 14.56 -10.78
C LEU A 115 10.63 15.28 -11.72
N SER A 116 11.13 15.75 -12.85
CA SER A 116 10.38 16.34 -13.97
C SER A 116 10.71 15.61 -15.26
N ASP A 117 9.82 15.64 -16.25
CA ASP A 117 10.05 15.02 -17.56
C ASP A 117 11.34 15.53 -18.23
N GLU A 118 11.70 16.79 -17.97
CA GLU A 118 12.88 17.46 -18.53
C GLU A 118 14.20 16.98 -17.91
N ASN A 119 14.19 16.56 -16.64
CA ASN A 119 15.39 16.16 -15.90
C ASN A 119 15.47 14.65 -15.65
N LYS A 120 14.43 13.90 -16.05
CA LYS A 120 14.27 12.48 -15.78
C LYS A 120 15.46 11.64 -16.22
N GLU A 121 15.94 11.82 -17.44
CA GLU A 121 17.07 11.05 -17.99
C GLU A 121 18.35 11.25 -17.17
N LEU A 122 18.61 12.50 -16.75
CA LEU A 122 19.76 12.84 -15.92
C LEU A 122 19.64 12.19 -14.54
N VAL A 123 18.48 12.33 -13.89
CA VAL A 123 18.23 11.74 -12.57
C VAL A 123 18.36 10.22 -12.62
N ASP A 124 17.74 9.55 -13.59
CA ASP A 124 17.77 8.09 -13.76
C ASP A 124 19.21 7.58 -13.93
N SER A 125 20.05 8.26 -14.73
CA SER A 125 21.46 7.91 -14.93
C SER A 125 22.27 7.93 -13.62
N TYR A 126 22.02 8.91 -12.76
CA TYR A 126 22.67 8.99 -11.44
C TYR A 126 22.14 7.93 -10.47
N LEU A 127 20.83 7.72 -10.43
CA LEU A 127 20.22 6.71 -9.57
C LEU A 127 20.69 5.29 -9.92
N LEU A 128 20.90 4.99 -11.21
CA LEU A 128 21.50 3.73 -11.65
C LEU A 128 22.91 3.51 -11.07
N LYS A 129 23.77 4.52 -11.11
CA LYS A 129 25.12 4.45 -10.52
C LYS A 129 25.08 4.29 -9.00
N ILE A 130 24.14 4.96 -8.33
CA ILE A 130 23.92 4.81 -6.89
C ILE A 130 23.43 3.39 -6.54
N ALA A 131 22.58 2.81 -7.38
CA ALA A 131 22.11 1.43 -7.22
C ALA A 131 23.25 0.43 -7.39
N GLU A 132 24.16 0.64 -8.35
CA GLU A 132 25.38 -0.16 -8.51
C GLU A 132 26.28 -0.09 -7.27
N LEU A 133 26.54 1.11 -6.75
CA LEU A 133 27.29 1.28 -5.50
C LEU A 133 26.58 0.60 -4.33
N THR A 134 25.26 0.69 -4.24
CA THR A 134 24.48 0.06 -3.17
C THR A 134 24.57 -1.47 -3.24
N LYS A 135 24.60 -2.04 -4.44
CA LYS A 135 24.86 -3.47 -4.63
C LYS A 135 26.27 -3.82 -4.16
N GLU A 136 27.26 -3.00 -4.50
CA GLU A 136 28.64 -3.23 -4.08
C GLU A 136 28.82 -3.15 -2.56
N TYR A 137 28.10 -2.23 -1.88
CA TYR A 137 28.07 -2.18 -0.42
C TYR A 137 27.60 -3.50 0.20
N LYS A 138 26.57 -4.13 -0.39
CA LYS A 138 26.06 -5.43 0.06
C LYS A 138 27.10 -6.55 -0.17
N ASN A 139 27.79 -6.53 -1.31
CA ASN A 139 28.86 -7.49 -1.60
C ASN A 139 30.01 -7.36 -0.59
N LEU A 140 30.46 -6.13 -0.33
CA LEU A 140 31.50 -5.84 0.67
C LEU A 140 31.08 -6.25 2.08
N THR A 141 29.80 -6.05 2.43
CA THR A 141 29.26 -6.52 3.71
C THR A 141 29.28 -8.04 3.78
N GLN A 142 28.91 -8.74 2.70
CA GLN A 142 29.02 -10.20 2.65
C GLN A 142 30.48 -10.67 2.74
N GLU A 143 31.42 -9.98 2.10
CA GLU A 143 32.84 -10.25 2.22
C GLU A 143 33.33 -10.08 3.66
N LEU A 144 32.93 -9.01 4.34
CA LEU A 144 33.23 -8.76 5.76
C LEU A 144 32.75 -9.90 6.66
N ASN A 145 31.57 -10.46 6.37
CA ASN A 145 30.97 -11.57 7.12
C ASN A 145 31.64 -12.93 6.83
N THR A 146 32.26 -13.09 5.66
CA THR A 146 32.86 -14.36 5.23
C THR A 146 34.35 -14.43 5.52
N LYS A 147 35.08 -13.32 5.29
CA LYS A 147 36.53 -13.22 5.49
C LYS A 147 36.91 -12.62 6.85
N GLY A 148 35.94 -12.09 7.59
CA GLY A 148 36.16 -11.41 8.86
C GLY A 148 36.45 -9.92 8.71
N VAL A 149 36.41 -9.23 9.85
CA VAL A 149 36.63 -7.77 9.92
C VAL A 149 38.06 -7.43 9.54
N ASN A 150 38.22 -6.59 8.53
CA ASN A 150 39.51 -6.09 8.09
C ASN A 150 39.40 -4.62 7.63
N ASP A 151 40.49 -3.87 7.80
CA ASP A 151 40.52 -2.42 7.56
C ASP A 151 40.22 -2.07 6.10
N ALA A 152 40.71 -2.88 5.15
CA ALA A 152 40.47 -2.64 3.72
C ALA A 152 38.98 -2.73 3.35
N THR A 153 38.24 -3.68 3.91
CA THR A 153 36.80 -3.82 3.70
C THR A 153 36.03 -2.71 4.42
N ILE A 154 36.45 -2.30 5.63
CA ILE A 154 35.87 -1.15 6.34
C ILE A 154 36.03 0.13 5.50
N ASP A 155 37.25 0.41 5.02
CA ASP A 155 37.55 1.56 4.19
C ASP A 155 36.73 1.54 2.90
N ALA A 156 36.59 0.38 2.26
CA ALA A 156 35.76 0.22 1.07
C ALA A 156 34.27 0.50 1.34
N LEU A 157 33.73 0.03 2.47
CA LEU A 157 32.34 0.29 2.89
C LEU A 157 32.10 1.80 3.13
N ILE A 158 33.01 2.46 3.85
CA ILE A 158 32.95 3.91 4.11
C ILE A 158 33.07 4.69 2.80
N ARG A 159 34.04 4.33 1.95
CA ARG A 159 34.23 4.98 0.64
C ARG A 159 33.00 4.82 -0.25
N ASN A 160 32.33 3.67 -0.21
CA ASN A 160 31.09 3.46 -0.95
C ASN A 160 29.97 4.40 -0.47
N LEU A 161 29.77 4.53 0.85
CA LEU A 161 28.84 5.50 1.45
C LEU A 161 29.15 6.94 0.98
N GLN A 162 30.42 7.34 1.04
CA GLN A 162 30.87 8.66 0.59
C GLN A 162 30.60 8.90 -0.90
N LEU A 163 30.94 7.95 -1.77
CA LEU A 163 30.75 8.07 -3.21
C LEU A 163 29.27 8.23 -3.58
N ARG A 164 28.37 7.48 -2.92
CA ARG A 164 26.92 7.61 -3.13
C ARG A 164 26.42 9.01 -2.78
N LEU A 165 26.84 9.54 -1.63
CA LEU A 165 26.46 10.89 -1.22
C LEU A 165 27.04 11.96 -2.16
N GLN A 166 28.30 11.81 -2.60
CA GLN A 166 28.93 12.72 -3.55
C GLN A 166 28.22 12.73 -4.91
N LEU A 167 27.75 11.58 -5.40
CA LEU A 167 26.96 11.51 -6.63
C LEU A 167 25.64 12.27 -6.48
N LEU A 168 24.95 12.15 -5.35
CA LEU A 168 23.72 12.89 -5.08
C LEU A 168 23.96 14.40 -5.02
N GLN A 169 25.03 14.85 -4.36
CA GLN A 169 25.40 16.26 -4.32
C GLN A 169 25.70 16.84 -5.71
N ARG A 170 26.38 16.05 -6.56
CA ARG A 170 26.65 16.43 -7.96
C ARG A 170 25.37 16.52 -8.78
N LEU A 171 24.47 15.54 -8.63
CA LEU A 171 23.15 15.57 -9.28
C LEU A 171 22.39 16.83 -8.89
N LYS A 172 22.28 17.13 -7.59
CA LYS A 172 21.61 18.33 -7.06
C LYS A 172 22.19 19.62 -7.65
N LYS A 173 23.51 19.70 -7.76
CA LYS A 173 24.19 20.85 -8.40
C LYS A 173 23.80 20.98 -9.87
N GLN A 174 23.84 19.89 -10.63
CA GLN A 174 23.46 19.87 -12.05
C GLN A 174 21.99 20.21 -12.27
N LEU A 175 21.08 19.73 -11.41
CA LEU A 175 19.66 20.08 -11.47
C LEU A 175 19.44 21.57 -11.23
N ASN A 176 20.15 22.17 -10.27
CA ASN A 176 20.07 23.60 -10.01
C ASN A 176 20.63 24.42 -11.17
N GLU A 177 21.78 24.02 -11.74
CA GLU A 177 22.35 24.65 -12.93
C GLU A 177 21.37 24.58 -14.12
N PHE A 178 20.77 23.42 -14.37
CA PHE A 178 19.78 23.23 -15.43
C PHE A 178 18.56 24.14 -15.24
N LYS A 179 18.01 24.21 -14.03
CA LYS A 179 16.88 25.11 -13.71
C LYS A 179 17.21 26.58 -13.97
N ASN A 180 18.38 27.04 -13.55
CA ASN A 180 18.82 28.42 -13.74
C ASN A 180 19.02 28.77 -15.22
N LEU A 181 19.46 27.82 -16.04
CA LEU A 181 19.60 28.03 -17.49
C LEU A 181 18.23 28.19 -18.15
N ASN A 182 17.25 27.35 -17.81
CA ASN A 182 15.89 27.44 -18.36
C ASN A 182 15.19 28.75 -17.94
N THR A 183 15.39 29.22 -16.69
CA THR A 183 14.85 30.52 -16.25
C THR A 183 15.40 31.67 -17.09
N LYS A 184 16.72 31.71 -17.32
CA LYS A 184 17.34 32.76 -18.14
C LYS A 184 16.90 32.73 -19.60
N GLN A 185 16.71 31.55 -20.18
CA GLN A 185 16.23 31.44 -21.57
C GLN A 185 14.79 31.92 -21.72
N ASN A 186 13.92 31.65 -20.74
CA ASN A 186 12.54 32.13 -20.77
C ASN A 186 12.46 33.67 -20.65
N GLU A 187 13.33 34.30 -19.86
CA GLU A 187 13.40 35.76 -19.78
C GLU A 187 13.85 36.41 -21.09
N LEU A 188 14.79 35.78 -21.82
CA LEU A 188 15.29 36.29 -23.10
C LEU A 188 14.32 36.08 -24.27
N GLN A 189 13.34 35.17 -24.16
CA GLN A 189 12.32 34.96 -25.19
C GLN A 189 11.08 35.87 -25.04
N ILE A 190 10.96 36.59 -23.92
CA ILE A 190 9.84 37.49 -23.62
C ILE A 190 10.17 38.97 -23.99
N ILE A 191 11.41 39.25 -24.41
CA ILE A 191 11.87 40.57 -24.88
C ILE A 191 11.94 40.56 -26.42
#